data_AF-A0A7S3KF97-F1
#
_entry.id   AF-A0A7S3KF97-F1
#
_cell.length_a   1.000
_cell.length_b   1.000
_cell.length_c   1.000
_cell.angle_alpha   90.00
_cell.angle_beta   90.00
_cell.angle_gamma   90.00
#
_symmetry.space_group_name_H-M   'P 1'
#
loop_
_entity.id
_entity.type
_entity.pdbx_description
1 polymer ?
#
loop_
_entity_poly.entity_id
_entity_poly.type
_entity_poly.pdbx_seq_one_letter_code
_entity_poly.pdbx_strand_id
1 'polypeptide(L)'
;VKSRTLSTNYRTRETFSNLNAGILAKYVFFFLELPDVCKSVVNVNANWNKAYKAHLNARIYVLSQETKMYEKVNIDLVESIRHKRMKYYSDYELELPRRYGSVEENDDESAQKSKAIQLLNAFTADDLSHLRRIRSYSEIYELFSAPLVILWDQKPERKVTADGRLHVSYWKTAFKILNDTQFLSKIRNYKLESISQKKFEGIERFI
;
A
#
# COMPACT_ATOMS: atom_id res chain seq x y z
N VAL A 1 62.67 0.72 17.77
CA VAL A 1 61.88 -0.53 17.66
C VAL A 1 61.40 -0.91 19.06
N LYS A 2 60.06 -0.98 19.23
CA LYS A 2 59.24 -1.80 20.16
C LYS A 2 59.88 -2.21 21.51
N SER A 3 59.29 -2.04 22.69
CA SER A 3 57.88 -2.19 23.09
C SER A 3 57.73 -1.80 24.57
N ARG A 4 56.85 -0.83 24.89
CA ARG A 4 56.29 -0.69 26.24
C ARG A 4 54.84 -1.19 26.19
N THR A 5 54.59 -2.31 26.84
CA THR A 5 53.26 -2.83 27.15
C THR A 5 52.58 -1.86 28.12
N LEU A 6 51.68 -1.02 27.59
CA LEU A 6 50.76 -0.23 28.40
C LEU A 6 49.52 -1.07 28.70
N SER A 7 49.50 -1.63 29.90
CA SER A 7 48.29 -2.07 30.59
C SER A 7 47.29 -0.91 30.60
N THR A 8 46.22 -1.01 29.82
CA THR A 8 45.09 -0.09 29.87
C THR A 8 43.91 -0.79 30.53
N ASN A 9 43.93 -0.75 31.87
CA ASN A 9 42.74 -0.91 32.69
C ASN A 9 41.80 0.28 32.41
N TYR A 10 40.89 0.16 31.43
CA TYR A 10 39.72 1.04 31.37
C TYR A 10 38.56 0.37 32.11
N ARG A 11 38.59 0.59 33.43
CA ARG A 11 37.49 0.30 34.34
C ARG A 11 36.56 1.52 34.33
N THR A 12 35.72 1.67 33.31
CA THR A 12 34.61 2.64 33.32
C THR A 12 33.29 1.88 33.48
N ARG A 13 33.12 1.26 34.66
CA ARG A 13 31.79 1.11 35.26
C ARG A 13 31.38 2.48 35.79
N GLU A 14 31.19 3.46 34.90
CA GLU A 14 30.40 4.62 35.26
C GLU A 14 28.95 4.14 35.30
N THR A 15 28.46 4.01 36.52
CA THR A 15 27.11 3.59 36.82
C THR A 15 26.13 4.58 36.19
N PHE A 16 25.30 4.10 35.27
CA PHE A 16 24.11 4.77 34.75
C PHE A 16 23.15 5.29 35.85
N SER A 17 23.41 4.99 37.13
CA SER A 17 22.63 5.40 38.29
C SER A 17 22.47 6.91 38.48
N ASN A 18 23.32 7.74 37.84
CA ASN A 18 23.30 9.20 38.03
C ASN A 18 22.70 9.98 36.84
N LEU A 19 22.28 9.31 35.76
CA LEU A 19 21.57 10.01 34.70
C LEU A 19 20.14 10.32 35.14
N ASN A 20 19.81 11.61 35.18
CA ASN A 20 18.47 12.11 35.49
C ASN A 20 17.43 11.41 34.60
N ALA A 21 16.47 10.72 35.22
CA ALA A 21 15.44 9.94 34.53
C ALA A 21 14.66 10.79 33.50
N GLY A 22 14.51 12.10 33.74
CA GLY A 22 13.88 13.02 32.80
C GLY A 22 14.71 13.29 31.54
N ILE A 23 16.05 13.29 31.64
CA ILE A 23 16.94 13.47 30.49
C ILE A 23 16.93 12.19 29.64
N LEU A 24 16.99 11.01 30.25
CA LEU A 24 16.93 9.75 29.50
C LEU A 24 15.56 9.52 28.84
N ALA A 25 14.46 9.83 29.53
CA ALA A 25 13.13 9.74 28.94
C ALA A 25 12.96 10.66 27.71
N LYS A 26 13.56 11.85 27.77
CA LYS A 26 13.50 12.85 26.69
C LYS A 26 14.45 12.54 25.52
N TYR A 27 15.65 12.04 25.80
CA TYR A 27 16.71 11.92 24.78
C TYR A 27 16.98 10.49 24.30
N VAL A 28 16.63 9.44 25.06
CA VAL A 28 16.89 8.05 24.67
C VAL A 28 15.62 7.34 24.22
N PHE A 29 14.48 7.51 24.90
CA PHE A 29 13.27 6.74 24.54
C PHE A 29 12.39 7.38 23.46
N PHE A 30 12.50 8.69 23.25
CA PHE A 30 11.70 9.37 22.23
C PHE A 30 12.22 9.15 20.80
N PHE A 31 13.54 8.95 20.64
CA PHE A 31 14.21 8.81 19.33
C PHE A 31 14.47 7.37 18.91
N LEU A 32 14.42 6.42 19.84
CA LEU A 32 14.58 5.01 19.53
C LEU A 32 13.24 4.39 19.13
N GLU A 33 13.28 3.52 18.12
CA GLU A 33 12.15 2.67 17.76
C GLU A 33 11.83 1.73 18.92
N LEU A 34 10.54 1.46 19.16
CA LEU A 34 10.07 0.60 20.24
C LEU A 34 10.83 -0.75 20.35
N PRO A 35 11.13 -1.46 19.23
CA PRO A 35 11.90 -2.71 19.28
C PRO A 35 13.32 -2.56 19.83
N ASP A 36 13.97 -1.42 19.57
CA ASP A 36 15.36 -1.18 19.97
C ASP A 36 15.48 -0.76 21.43
N VAL A 37 14.45 -0.08 21.94
CA VAL A 37 14.33 0.17 23.38
C VAL A 37 14.11 -1.13 24.16
N CYS A 38 13.26 -2.03 23.66
CA CYS A 38 13.03 -3.35 24.25
C CYS A 38 14.33 -4.16 24.39
N LYS A 39 15.20 -4.12 23.37
CA LYS A 39 16.49 -4.85 23.39
C LYS A 39 17.50 -4.26 24.38
N SER A 40 17.47 -2.95 24.59
CA SER A 40 18.53 -2.23 25.30
C SER A 40 18.33 -2.12 26.82
N VAL A 41 17.08 -2.15 27.31
CA VAL A 41 16.77 -1.78 28.72
C VAL A 41 16.33 -2.94 29.60
N VAL A 42 15.94 -4.08 29.01
CA VAL A 42 15.43 -5.25 29.75
C VAL A 42 16.45 -5.81 30.77
N ASN A 43 17.75 -5.59 30.55
CA ASN A 43 18.82 -6.19 31.33
C ASN A 43 19.50 -5.26 32.36
N VAL A 44 19.02 -4.02 32.55
CA VAL A 44 19.81 -2.99 33.24
C VAL A 44 19.59 -2.95 34.76
N ASN A 45 18.32 -3.02 35.27
CA ASN A 45 17.93 -3.18 36.70
C ASN A 45 16.39 -3.03 36.88
N ALA A 46 15.79 -3.62 37.92
CA ALA A 46 14.35 -3.57 38.24
C ALA A 46 13.75 -2.15 38.31
N ASN A 47 14.46 -1.17 38.86
CA ASN A 47 14.01 0.23 38.92
C ASN A 47 13.93 0.85 37.51
N TRP A 48 14.85 0.47 36.63
CA TRP A 48 14.86 0.89 35.22
C TRP A 48 13.72 0.28 34.44
N ASN A 49 13.43 -0.99 34.67
CA ASN A 49 12.29 -1.68 34.05
C ASN A 49 10.96 -1.00 34.44
N LYS A 50 10.83 -0.53 35.69
CA LYS A 50 9.64 0.22 36.15
C LYS A 50 9.49 1.57 35.44
N ALA A 51 10.57 2.35 35.33
CA ALA A 51 10.57 3.63 34.62
C ALA A 51 10.27 3.45 33.11
N TYR A 52 10.84 2.41 32.50
CA TYR A 52 10.59 2.04 31.12
C TYR A 52 9.13 1.67 30.84
N LYS A 53 8.53 0.81 31.67
CA LYS A 53 7.10 0.45 31.55
C LYS A 53 6.18 1.67 31.68
N ALA A 54 6.49 2.58 32.60
CA ALA A 54 5.75 3.82 32.76
C ALA A 54 5.85 4.72 31.51
N HIS A 55 7.05 4.83 30.92
CA HIS A 55 7.25 5.56 29.68
C HIS A 55 6.49 4.94 28.50
N LEU A 56 6.55 3.62 28.32
CA LEU A 56 5.81 2.91 27.28
C LEU A 56 4.30 3.17 27.39
N ASN A 57 3.74 3.04 28.60
CA ASN A 57 2.32 3.28 28.82
C ASN A 57 1.93 4.72 28.47
N ALA A 58 2.74 5.70 28.84
CA ALA A 58 2.51 7.10 28.47
C ALA A 58 2.58 7.32 26.95
N ARG A 59 3.56 6.69 26.27
CA ARG A 59 3.71 6.79 24.81
C ARG A 59 2.56 6.14 24.06
N ILE A 60 2.13 4.95 24.49
CA ILE A 60 0.95 4.25 23.94
C ILE A 60 -0.28 5.12 24.10
N TYR A 61 -0.46 5.73 25.29
CA TYR A 61 -1.59 6.62 25.52
C TYR A 61 -1.57 7.82 24.56
N VAL A 62 -0.45 8.54 24.42
CA VAL A 62 -0.34 9.69 23.50
C VAL A 62 -0.63 9.28 22.06
N LEU A 63 0.02 8.22 21.57
CA LEU A 63 -0.22 7.72 20.22
C LEU A 63 -1.69 7.33 19.99
N SER A 64 -2.32 6.70 20.98
CA SER A 64 -3.75 6.36 20.88
C SER A 64 -4.67 7.57 20.78
N GLN A 65 -4.32 8.69 21.42
CA GLN A 65 -5.08 9.94 21.31
C GLN A 65 -4.86 10.60 19.94
N GLU A 66 -3.64 10.59 19.43
CA GLU A 66 -3.33 11.07 18.09
C GLU A 66 -4.09 10.27 17.03
N THR A 67 -4.08 8.93 17.11
CA THR A 67 -4.86 8.06 16.20
C THR A 67 -6.34 8.42 16.23
N LYS A 68 -6.95 8.56 17.42
CA LYS A 68 -8.35 8.98 17.56
C LYS A 68 -8.64 10.35 16.95
N MET A 69 -7.68 11.28 17.02
CA MET A 69 -7.81 12.59 16.40
C MET A 69 -7.74 12.48 14.88
N TYR A 70 -6.82 11.69 14.33
CA TYR A 70 -6.77 11.43 12.88
C TYR A 70 -8.03 10.73 12.37
N GLU A 71 -8.58 9.77 13.12
CA GLU A 71 -9.85 9.11 12.79
C GLU A 71 -11.02 10.10 12.79
N LYS A 72 -11.09 11.00 13.78
CA LYS A 72 -12.13 12.04 13.84
C LYS A 72 -12.01 13.05 12.71
N VAL A 73 -10.81 13.53 12.41
CA VAL A 73 -10.57 14.51 11.34
C VAL A 73 -10.89 13.92 9.97
N ASN A 74 -10.64 12.62 9.78
CA ASN A 74 -10.88 11.94 8.52
C ASN A 74 -12.23 11.22 8.46
N ILE A 75 -13.12 11.42 9.43
CA ILE A 75 -14.40 10.70 9.47
C ILE A 75 -15.25 11.00 8.24
N ASP A 76 -15.29 12.27 7.81
CA ASP A 76 -16.01 12.70 6.60
C ASP A 76 -15.41 12.07 5.33
N LEU A 77 -14.08 11.92 5.28
CA LEU A 77 -13.39 11.26 4.17
C LEU A 77 -13.71 9.76 4.15
N VAL A 78 -13.68 9.10 5.30
CA VAL A 78 -14.04 7.69 5.47
C VAL A 78 -15.51 7.48 5.07
N GLU A 79 -16.41 8.36 5.48
CA GLU A 79 -17.83 8.33 5.11
C GLU A 79 -18.04 8.57 3.61
N SER A 80 -17.33 9.53 3.02
CA SER A 80 -17.35 9.80 1.58
C SER A 80 -16.87 8.59 0.76
N ILE A 81 -15.75 7.96 1.16
CA ILE A 81 -15.24 6.74 0.53
C ILE A 81 -16.26 5.60 0.68
N ARG A 82 -16.84 5.43 1.88
CA ARG A 82 -17.85 4.41 2.15
C ARG A 82 -19.09 4.61 1.29
N HIS A 83 -19.56 5.85 1.14
CA HIS A 83 -20.72 6.19 0.31
C HIS A 83 -20.45 5.90 -1.17
N LYS A 84 -19.30 6.35 -1.70
CA LYS A 84 -18.89 6.07 -3.09
C LYS A 84 -18.77 4.56 -3.35
N ARG A 85 -18.22 3.80 -2.41
CA ARG A 85 -18.17 2.34 -2.50
C ARG A 85 -19.55 1.72 -2.52
N MET A 86 -20.42 2.04 -1.55
CA MET A 86 -21.78 1.49 -1.53
C MET A 86 -22.55 1.81 -2.81
N LYS A 87 -22.40 3.04 -3.33
CA LYS A 87 -22.97 3.43 -4.61
C LYS A 87 -22.44 2.56 -5.76
N TYR A 88 -21.13 2.33 -5.85
CA TYR A 88 -20.55 1.41 -6.84
C TYR A 88 -21.11 -0.01 -6.71
N TYR A 89 -21.19 -0.58 -5.50
CA TYR A 89 -21.76 -1.93 -5.33
C TYR A 89 -23.23 -1.98 -5.76
N SER A 90 -24.00 -0.93 -5.46
CA SER A 90 -25.41 -0.81 -5.88
C SER A 90 -25.57 -0.66 -7.39
N ASP A 91 -24.81 0.25 -8.02
CA ASP A 91 -24.92 0.57 -9.45
C ASP A 91 -24.59 -0.64 -10.34
N TYR A 92 -23.81 -1.60 -9.82
CA TYR A 92 -23.36 -2.80 -10.53
C TYR A 92 -23.91 -4.11 -9.96
N GLU A 93 -24.90 -4.07 -9.06
CA GLU A 93 -25.54 -5.25 -8.43
C GLU A 93 -24.54 -6.23 -7.79
N LEU A 94 -23.47 -5.69 -7.19
CA LEU A 94 -22.40 -6.49 -6.59
C LEU A 94 -22.65 -6.72 -5.09
N GLU A 95 -22.36 -7.92 -4.60
CA GLU A 95 -22.40 -8.20 -3.16
C GLU A 95 -21.32 -7.41 -2.39
N LEU A 96 -21.75 -6.75 -1.31
CA LEU A 96 -20.88 -6.06 -0.36
C LEU A 96 -19.97 -7.08 0.36
N PRO A 97 -18.66 -6.80 0.48
CA PRO A 97 -17.76 -7.64 1.27
C PRO A 97 -18.25 -7.77 2.71
N ARG A 98 -18.18 -8.99 3.27
CA ARG A 98 -18.57 -9.25 4.66
C ARG A 98 -17.56 -8.59 5.62
N ARG A 99 -17.97 -7.44 6.20
CA ARG A 99 -17.39 -6.68 7.33
C ARG A 99 -16.02 -6.00 7.14
N TYR A 100 -16.08 -4.67 7.04
CA TYR A 100 -15.08 -3.75 7.60
C TYR A 100 -15.30 -3.64 9.11
N GLY A 101 -14.46 -4.26 9.94
CA GLY A 101 -14.51 -4.01 11.40
C GLY A 101 -14.01 -5.12 12.34
N SER A 102 -13.51 -6.25 11.85
CA SER A 102 -12.83 -7.24 12.69
C SER A 102 -11.46 -7.53 12.12
N VAL A 103 -10.45 -7.18 12.91
CA VAL A 103 -9.03 -7.41 12.72
C VAL A 103 -8.77 -8.87 12.36
N GLU A 104 -8.41 -9.12 11.09
CA GLU A 104 -7.58 -10.21 10.61
C GLU A 104 -7.03 -9.78 9.23
N GLU A 105 -5.98 -8.94 9.24
CA GLU A 105 -5.40 -8.27 8.06
C GLU A 105 -4.83 -9.22 6.98
N ASN A 106 -4.80 -10.53 7.21
CA ASN A 106 -4.32 -11.51 6.23
C ASN A 106 -5.44 -12.14 5.38
N ASP A 107 -6.72 -12.02 5.77
CA ASP A 107 -7.83 -12.68 5.06
C ASP A 107 -8.53 -11.76 4.05
N ASP A 108 -8.43 -10.44 4.22
CA ASP A 108 -9.10 -9.44 3.37
C ASP A 108 -8.44 -9.25 1.99
N GLU A 109 -7.10 -9.28 1.92
CA GLU A 109 -6.36 -9.23 0.64
C GLU A 109 -6.63 -10.50 -0.18
N SER A 110 -6.70 -11.65 0.50
CA SER A 110 -7.04 -12.94 -0.08
C SER A 110 -8.47 -12.93 -0.67
N ALA A 111 -9.43 -12.33 0.03
CA ALA A 111 -10.81 -12.24 -0.45
C ALA A 111 -10.95 -11.36 -1.70
N GLN A 112 -10.29 -10.19 -1.75
CA GLN A 112 -10.33 -9.32 -2.93
C GLN A 112 -9.61 -9.93 -4.13
N LYS A 113 -8.44 -10.55 -3.89
CA LYS A 113 -7.70 -11.29 -4.93
C LYS A 113 -8.52 -12.46 -5.47
N SER A 114 -9.18 -13.21 -4.58
CA SER A 114 -10.08 -14.31 -4.95
C SER A 114 -11.26 -13.81 -5.80
N LYS A 115 -11.91 -12.71 -5.42
CA LYS A 115 -13.00 -12.10 -6.19
C LYS A 115 -12.53 -11.63 -7.57
N ALA A 116 -11.37 -10.98 -7.67
CA ALA A 116 -10.80 -10.57 -8.94
C ALA A 116 -10.51 -11.78 -9.85
N ILE A 117 -9.96 -12.87 -9.30
CA ILE A 117 -9.73 -14.12 -10.03
C ILE A 117 -11.06 -14.73 -10.51
N GLN A 118 -12.10 -14.73 -9.68
CA GLN A 118 -13.43 -15.22 -10.08
C GLN A 118 -14.00 -14.42 -11.26
N LEU A 119 -13.92 -13.08 -11.21
CA LEU A 119 -14.35 -12.21 -12.31
C LEU A 119 -13.54 -12.47 -13.59
N LEU A 120 -12.21 -12.66 -13.48
CA LEU A 120 -11.35 -13.00 -14.63
C LEU A 120 -11.64 -14.39 -15.22
N ASN A 121 -12.06 -15.34 -14.38
CA ASN A 121 -12.46 -16.68 -14.83
C ASN A 121 -13.84 -16.68 -15.48
N ALA A 122 -14.75 -15.82 -15.01
CA ALA A 122 -16.06 -15.61 -15.61
C ALA A 122 -15.96 -14.93 -16.99
N PHE A 123 -14.91 -14.14 -17.25
CA PHE A 123 -14.69 -13.52 -18.55
C PHE A 123 -14.38 -14.59 -19.62
N THR A 124 -15.27 -14.66 -20.63
CA THR A 124 -15.26 -15.70 -21.66
C THR A 124 -14.63 -15.24 -22.98
N ALA A 125 -14.36 -16.19 -23.87
CA ALA A 125 -13.93 -15.90 -25.23
C ALA A 125 -15.02 -15.16 -26.04
N ASP A 126 -16.29 -15.36 -25.72
CA ASP A 126 -17.40 -14.69 -26.39
C ASP A 126 -17.45 -13.20 -26.01
N ASP A 127 -17.26 -12.87 -24.73
CA ASP A 127 -17.14 -11.49 -24.24
C ASP A 127 -15.98 -10.75 -24.93
N LEU A 128 -14.83 -11.43 -25.05
CA LEU A 128 -13.68 -10.89 -25.77
C LEU A 128 -13.99 -10.68 -27.25
N SER A 129 -14.79 -11.56 -27.86
CA SER A 129 -15.23 -11.42 -29.25
C SER A 129 -16.10 -10.18 -29.46
N HIS A 130 -16.98 -9.87 -28.51
CA HIS A 130 -17.80 -8.66 -28.54
C HIS A 130 -16.94 -7.40 -28.45
N LEU A 131 -15.98 -7.37 -27.53
CA LEU A 131 -15.02 -6.25 -27.42
C LEU A 131 -14.21 -6.06 -28.71
N ARG A 132 -13.79 -7.15 -29.37
CA ARG A 132 -13.05 -7.09 -30.64
C ARG A 132 -13.89 -6.57 -31.81
N ARG A 133 -15.22 -6.62 -31.74
CA ARG A 133 -16.10 -6.10 -32.80
C ARG A 133 -16.29 -4.59 -32.73
N ILE A 134 -15.86 -3.93 -31.66
CA ILE A 134 -15.97 -2.49 -31.49
C ILE A 134 -15.01 -1.79 -32.45
N ARG A 135 -15.57 -1.18 -33.51
CA ARG A 135 -14.81 -0.46 -34.55
C ARG A 135 -14.60 1.02 -34.24
N SER A 136 -15.51 1.61 -33.46
CA SER A 136 -15.48 3.01 -33.03
C SER A 136 -15.29 3.05 -31.53
N TYR A 137 -14.30 3.81 -31.06
CA TYR A 137 -14.05 3.98 -29.62
C TYR A 137 -14.51 5.37 -29.19
N SER A 138 -15.18 5.45 -28.04
CA SER A 138 -15.40 6.69 -27.30
C SER A 138 -14.32 6.88 -26.23
N GLU A 139 -14.19 8.09 -25.69
CA GLU A 139 -13.23 8.40 -24.62
C GLU A 139 -13.44 7.54 -23.37
N ILE A 140 -14.67 7.06 -23.12
CA ILE A 140 -14.97 6.17 -21.99
C ILE A 140 -14.17 4.86 -22.08
N TYR A 141 -13.85 4.39 -23.29
CA TYR A 141 -13.01 3.21 -23.48
C TYR A 141 -11.54 3.47 -23.08
N GLU A 142 -11.09 4.71 -22.94
CA GLU A 142 -9.76 5.03 -22.42
C GLU A 142 -9.64 4.66 -20.93
N LEU A 143 -10.75 4.68 -20.16
CA LEU A 143 -10.76 4.31 -18.73
C LEU A 143 -10.35 2.86 -18.46
N PHE A 144 -10.69 1.92 -19.36
CA PHE A 144 -10.26 0.52 -19.21
C PHE A 144 -9.04 0.19 -20.09
N SER A 145 -8.91 0.83 -21.26
CA SER A 145 -7.84 0.52 -22.20
C SER A 145 -6.49 1.07 -21.76
N ALA A 146 -6.46 2.21 -21.06
CA ALA A 146 -5.22 2.76 -20.50
C ALA A 146 -4.61 1.86 -19.40
N PRO A 147 -5.36 1.40 -18.36
CA PRO A 147 -4.84 0.44 -17.41
C PRO A 147 -4.30 -0.84 -18.06
N LEU A 148 -4.99 -1.37 -19.08
CA LEU A 148 -4.55 -2.56 -19.79
C LEU A 148 -3.20 -2.35 -20.50
N VAL A 149 -3.04 -1.23 -21.20
CA VAL A 149 -1.81 -0.89 -21.91
C VAL A 149 -0.63 -0.68 -20.95
N ILE A 150 -0.89 -0.04 -19.80
CA ILE A 150 0.12 0.20 -18.75
C ILE A 150 0.55 -1.11 -18.09
N LEU A 151 -0.40 -1.99 -17.75
CA LEU A 151 -0.10 -3.30 -17.16
C LEU A 151 0.84 -4.13 -18.05
N TRP A 152 0.60 -4.11 -19.36
CA TRP A 152 1.39 -4.83 -20.37
C TRP A 152 2.65 -4.09 -20.87
N ASP A 153 3.05 -2.99 -20.23
CA ASP A 153 4.22 -2.17 -20.61
C ASP A 153 4.21 -1.72 -22.08
N GLN A 154 3.02 -1.55 -22.67
CA GLN A 154 2.90 -1.10 -24.04
C GLN A 154 2.82 0.42 -24.11
N LYS A 155 3.34 1.01 -25.19
CA LYS A 155 3.27 2.46 -25.40
C LYS A 155 1.92 2.85 -26.03
N PRO A 156 1.25 3.89 -25.51
CA PRO A 156 0.07 4.42 -26.18
C PRO A 156 0.45 5.11 -27.50
N GLU A 157 -0.52 5.21 -28.40
CA GLU A 157 -0.35 5.93 -29.66
C GLU A 157 -0.63 7.43 -29.46
N ARG A 158 0.14 8.28 -30.13
CA ARG A 158 -0.12 9.73 -30.18
C ARG A 158 -0.80 10.03 -31.49
N LYS A 159 -1.98 10.64 -31.44
CA LYS A 159 -2.73 11.09 -32.62
C LYS A 159 -2.81 12.61 -32.59
N VAL A 160 -2.73 13.22 -33.77
CA VAL A 160 -3.05 14.64 -33.94
C VAL A 160 -4.56 14.74 -34.16
N THR A 161 -5.26 15.44 -33.29
CA THR A 161 -6.69 15.72 -33.45
C THR A 161 -6.91 16.76 -34.54
N ALA A 162 -8.15 16.91 -35.04
CA ALA A 162 -8.51 17.92 -36.03
C ALA A 162 -8.11 19.34 -35.60
N ASP A 163 -8.11 19.60 -34.28
CA ASP A 163 -7.70 20.88 -33.68
C ASP A 163 -6.17 21.10 -33.64
N GLY A 164 -5.38 20.22 -34.28
CA GLY A 164 -3.92 20.27 -34.29
C GLY A 164 -3.24 19.88 -32.96
N ARG A 165 -4.03 19.58 -31.91
CA ARG A 165 -3.51 19.12 -30.61
C ARG A 165 -3.06 17.65 -30.66
N LEU A 166 -2.06 17.33 -29.86
CA LEU A 166 -1.63 15.95 -29.64
C LEU A 166 -2.49 15.30 -28.57
N HIS A 167 -3.19 14.23 -28.94
CA HIS A 167 -3.99 13.40 -28.04
C HIS A 167 -3.34 12.01 -27.89
N VAL A 168 -3.23 11.54 -26.65
CA VAL A 168 -2.70 10.21 -26.34
C VAL A 168 -3.87 9.23 -26.28
N SER A 169 -3.85 8.20 -27.12
CA SER A 169 -4.89 7.18 -27.17
C SER A 169 -4.30 5.81 -26.86
N TYR A 170 -4.94 5.12 -25.91
CA TYR A 170 -4.55 3.78 -25.47
C TYR A 170 -5.35 2.70 -26.22
N TRP A 171 -6.51 3.05 -26.80
CA TRP A 171 -7.41 2.08 -27.45
C TRP A 171 -6.74 1.21 -28.52
N LYS A 172 -6.01 1.80 -29.48
CA LYS A 172 -5.39 1.02 -30.57
C LYS A 172 -4.36 0.01 -30.06
N THR A 173 -3.58 0.41 -29.06
CA THR A 173 -2.59 -0.47 -28.42
C THR A 173 -3.30 -1.56 -27.61
N ALA A 174 -4.33 -1.19 -26.84
CA ALA A 174 -5.17 -2.13 -26.10
C ALA A 174 -5.84 -3.16 -27.04
N PHE A 175 -6.35 -2.71 -28.18
CA PHE A 175 -6.99 -3.58 -29.16
C PHE A 175 -6.02 -4.62 -29.75
N LYS A 176 -4.74 -4.25 -29.95
CA LYS A 176 -3.70 -5.21 -30.33
C LYS A 176 -3.49 -6.27 -29.24
N ILE A 177 -3.45 -5.86 -27.97
CA ILE A 177 -3.34 -6.77 -26.82
C ILE A 177 -4.56 -7.71 -26.76
N LEU A 178 -5.77 -7.16 -26.92
CA LEU A 178 -7.01 -7.93 -26.90
C LEU A 178 -7.11 -8.93 -28.05
N ASN A 179 -6.48 -8.67 -29.20
CA ASN A 179 -6.43 -9.58 -30.35
C ASN A 179 -5.41 -10.71 -30.20
N ASP A 180 -4.57 -10.70 -29.16
CA ASP A 180 -3.70 -11.82 -28.86
C ASP A 180 -4.54 -13.08 -28.59
N THR A 181 -4.25 -14.17 -29.31
CA THR A 181 -4.94 -15.46 -29.15
C THR A 181 -4.72 -16.04 -27.75
N GLN A 182 -3.61 -15.68 -27.10
CA GLN A 182 -3.27 -16.11 -25.75
C GLN A 182 -3.69 -15.10 -24.68
N PHE A 183 -4.41 -14.02 -25.03
CA PHE A 183 -4.78 -12.96 -24.09
C PHE A 183 -5.43 -13.49 -22.81
N LEU A 184 -6.46 -14.34 -22.94
CA LEU A 184 -7.18 -14.91 -21.80
C LEU A 184 -6.28 -15.76 -20.89
N SER A 185 -5.36 -16.51 -21.48
CA SER A 185 -4.39 -17.29 -20.70
C SER A 185 -3.41 -16.36 -19.96
N LYS A 186 -2.93 -15.31 -20.64
CA LYS A 186 -1.98 -14.34 -20.07
C LYS A 186 -2.60 -13.55 -18.92
N ILE A 187 -3.85 -13.09 -19.05
CA ILE A 187 -4.52 -12.30 -18.00
C ILE A 187 -4.85 -13.15 -16.77
N ARG A 188 -5.27 -14.41 -16.95
CA ARG A 188 -5.55 -15.33 -15.84
C ARG A 188 -4.31 -15.73 -15.06
N ASN A 189 -3.16 -15.79 -15.74
CA ASN A 189 -1.86 -16.13 -15.16
C ASN A 189 -1.01 -14.91 -14.81
N TYR A 190 -1.60 -13.71 -14.82
CA TYR A 190 -0.87 -12.47 -14.54
C TYR A 190 -0.43 -12.42 -13.08
N LYS A 191 0.87 -12.21 -12.83
CA LYS A 191 1.43 -12.12 -11.48
C LYS A 191 1.32 -10.70 -10.95
N LEU A 192 0.41 -10.47 -10.00
CA LEU A 192 0.18 -9.15 -9.40
C LEU A 192 1.44 -8.62 -8.70
N GLU A 193 2.25 -9.52 -8.15
CA GLU A 193 3.49 -9.21 -7.45
C GLU A 193 4.55 -8.59 -8.39
N SER A 194 4.34 -8.67 -9.71
CA SER A 194 5.22 -8.07 -10.72
C SER A 194 4.90 -6.61 -11.08
N ILE A 195 3.81 -6.06 -10.53
CA ILE A 195 3.43 -4.67 -10.80
C ILE A 195 4.36 -3.73 -10.01
N SER A 196 5.10 -2.88 -10.74
CA SER A 196 5.90 -1.84 -10.11
C SER A 196 5.03 -0.68 -9.62
N GLN A 197 5.52 0.04 -8.60
CA GLN A 197 4.85 1.24 -8.08
C GLN A 197 4.51 2.25 -9.18
N LYS A 198 5.43 2.44 -10.14
CA LYS A 198 5.23 3.32 -11.30
C LYS A 198 4.06 2.89 -12.19
N LYS A 199 3.84 1.59 -12.39
CA LYS A 199 2.67 1.09 -13.13
C LYS A 199 1.39 1.38 -12.36
N PHE A 200 1.39 1.14 -11.06
CA PHE A 200 0.25 1.37 -10.20
C PHE A 200 -0.18 2.85 -10.22
N GLU A 201 0.74 3.78 -10.00
CA GLU A 201 0.50 5.24 -10.10
C GLU A 201 0.02 5.66 -11.50
N GLY A 202 0.46 4.95 -12.54
CA GLY A 202 0.00 5.18 -13.91
C GLY A 202 -1.46 4.79 -14.11
N ILE A 203 -1.87 3.67 -13.50
CA ILE A 203 -3.25 3.15 -13.56
C ILE A 203 -4.19 4.00 -12.71
N GLU A 204 -3.76 4.42 -11.52
CA GLU A 204 -4.54 5.22 -10.56
C GLU A 204 -5.09 6.52 -11.16
N ARG A 205 -4.42 7.10 -12.16
CA ARG A 205 -4.90 8.31 -12.86
C ARG A 205 -6.20 8.13 -13.64
N PHE A 206 -6.64 6.90 -13.85
CA PHE A 206 -7.81 6.53 -14.65
C PHE A 206 -8.95 5.91 -13.83
N ILE A 207 -8.78 5.78 -12.50
CA ILE A 207 -9.74 5.20 -11.56
C ILE A 207 -10.18 6.29 -10.57
#